data_AF-A0A7T5RGJ2-F1
#
_entry.id   AF-A0A7T5RGJ2-F1
#
_cell.length_a   1.000
_cell.length_b   1.000
_cell.length_c   1.000
_cell.angle_alpha   90.00
_cell.angle_beta   90.00
_cell.angle_gamma   90.00
#
_symmetry.space_group_name_H-M   'P 1'
#
loop_
_entity.id
_entity.type
_entity.pdbx_description
1 polymer ?
#
loop_
_entity_poly.entity_id
_entity_poly.type
_entity_poly.pdbx_seq_one_letter_code
_entity_poly.pdbx_strand_id
1 'polypeptide(L)'
;MSREYLMYLGMAAILTFSGCGPNQESAKATATAITPQFKPEVDSYYPELKALPLYASGEFYTQKTTKWLNFTRRNFDPAIAQMIFNFFEKLANTQKVLEYKIGDQTIPFFLDQRARNQRVFFIVPENAPPPSWPNVTPEASTTGIFENGPYVSMTRVHNLVNTLPPSRAFTTIETAFNKSFSTESCQSSLLVRSVSTDAANLGQEIICNSYGAAFTIRQMRIPYQDYQDWAKGVKISKNPSSPSYPLYVLSIEDYNEIPITGLILH
;
A
#
# COMPACT_ATOMS: atom_id res chain seq x y z
N MET A 1 18.72 44.29 36.12
CA MET A 1 19.92 43.49 35.84
C MET A 1 19.99 43.33 34.32
N SER A 2 20.66 44.22 33.57
CA SER A 2 22.12 44.23 33.28
C SER A 2 22.55 42.89 32.67
N ARG A 3 23.04 42.75 31.44
CA ARG A 3 23.92 43.59 30.60
C ARG A 3 23.95 42.92 29.21
N GLU A 4 23.76 43.67 28.13
CA GLU A 4 24.26 43.29 26.81
C GLU A 4 25.59 44.04 26.59
N TYR A 5 26.64 43.29 26.28
CA TYR A 5 28.00 43.81 26.10
C TYR A 5 28.45 43.57 24.65
N LEU A 6 28.83 44.68 24.03
CA LEU A 6 29.91 44.90 23.07
C LEU A 6 29.93 44.18 21.72
N MET A 7 29.75 45.02 20.69
CA MET A 7 30.49 45.02 19.43
C MET A 7 32.01 44.89 19.64
N TYR A 8 32.67 44.13 18.77
CA TYR A 8 34.01 44.47 18.28
C TYR A 8 34.14 44.10 16.79
N LEU A 9 34.50 45.12 16.00
CA LEU A 9 34.94 45.04 14.62
C LEU A 9 36.37 44.49 14.54
N GLY A 10 36.65 43.82 13.41
CA GLY A 10 37.92 43.97 12.71
C GLY A 10 38.85 42.76 12.76
N MET A 11 39.01 42.07 11.64
CA MET A 11 40.19 42.20 10.77
C MET A 11 40.16 41.14 9.67
N ALA A 12 40.38 41.59 8.45
CA ALA A 12 40.74 40.74 7.32
C ALA A 12 42.20 40.28 7.48
N ALA A 13 42.46 39.01 7.15
CA ALA A 13 43.79 38.55 6.79
C ALA A 13 43.64 37.51 5.66
N ILE A 14 44.13 37.89 4.49
CA ILE A 14 44.38 37.03 3.34
C ILE A 14 45.77 36.41 3.56
N LEU A 15 45.85 35.08 3.55
CA LEU A 15 47.09 34.35 3.30
C LEU A 15 46.80 33.18 2.37
N THR A 16 47.24 33.33 1.13
CA THR A 16 47.38 32.29 0.11
C THR A 16 48.62 31.46 0.40
N PHE A 17 48.51 30.13 0.32
CA PHE A 17 49.61 29.28 -0.12
C PHE A 17 49.07 28.12 -0.97
N SER A 18 49.69 28.01 -2.14
CA SER A 18 49.48 27.03 -3.18
C SER A 18 49.98 25.65 -2.75
N GLY A 19 49.15 24.63 -2.90
CA GLY A 19 49.53 23.22 -2.73
C GLY A 19 48.83 22.37 -3.78
N CYS A 20 49.61 21.74 -4.64
CA CYS A 20 49.19 20.95 -5.79
C CYS A 20 48.55 19.59 -5.42
N GLY A 21 47.44 19.27 -6.10
CA GLY A 21 47.08 17.92 -6.55
C GLY A 21 46.11 17.10 -5.68
N PRO A 22 45.43 16.08 -6.25
CA PRO A 22 44.81 15.99 -7.56
C PRO A 22 43.27 15.81 -7.45
N ASN A 23 42.57 16.27 -8.49
CA ASN A 23 41.23 15.84 -8.96
C ASN A 23 40.32 15.12 -7.96
N GLN A 24 39.49 15.89 -7.26
CA GLN A 24 38.12 15.44 -7.00
C GLN A 24 37.21 16.18 -7.98
N GLU A 25 36.81 15.47 -9.04
CA GLU A 25 35.64 15.82 -9.82
C GLU A 25 34.47 15.95 -8.84
N SER A 26 34.11 17.20 -8.52
CA SER A 26 32.77 17.46 -8.02
C SER A 26 31.83 17.03 -9.13
N ALA A 27 31.19 15.87 -8.97
CA ALA A 27 30.06 15.49 -9.79
C ALA A 27 29.00 16.59 -9.63
N LYS A 28 29.05 17.58 -10.53
CA LYS A 28 27.90 18.41 -10.83
C LYS A 28 26.80 17.41 -11.16
N ALA A 29 25.81 17.31 -10.30
CA ALA A 29 24.55 16.69 -10.63
C ALA A 29 23.98 17.50 -11.80
N THR A 30 24.34 17.08 -13.01
CA THR A 30 23.67 17.49 -14.23
C THR A 30 22.25 16.95 -14.06
N ALA A 31 21.31 17.85 -13.78
CA ALA A 31 19.90 17.57 -13.88
C ALA A 31 19.63 17.25 -15.36
N THR A 32 19.82 15.99 -15.73
CA THR A 32 19.43 15.48 -17.03
C THR A 32 17.92 15.60 -17.09
N ALA A 33 17.43 16.41 -18.02
CA ALA A 33 16.01 16.46 -18.35
C ALA A 33 15.50 15.02 -18.52
N ILE A 34 14.54 14.61 -17.69
CA ILE A 34 13.95 13.29 -17.72
C ILE A 34 13.14 13.21 -19.02
N THR A 35 13.74 12.66 -20.07
CA THR A 35 12.99 12.12 -21.20
C THR A 35 11.96 11.14 -20.63
N PRO A 36 10.66 11.19 -21.00
CA PRO A 36 9.67 10.27 -20.47
C PRO A 36 10.09 8.86 -20.90
N GLN A 37 10.73 8.13 -19.99
CA GLN A 37 11.07 6.74 -20.24
C GLN A 37 9.76 5.98 -20.06
N PHE A 38 9.01 5.82 -21.16
CA PHE A 38 7.77 5.06 -21.22
C PHE A 38 7.99 3.71 -20.54
N LYS A 39 7.26 3.46 -19.45
CA LYS A 39 7.30 2.19 -18.73
C LYS A 39 6.37 1.21 -19.44
N PRO A 40 6.84 0.06 -19.95
CA PRO A 40 6.00 -0.91 -20.66
C PRO A 40 4.76 -1.34 -19.89
N GLU A 41 4.82 -1.31 -18.55
CA GLU A 41 3.70 -1.59 -17.66
C GLU A 41 2.55 -0.58 -17.84
N VAL A 42 2.86 0.70 -18.04
CA VAL A 42 1.86 1.74 -18.29
C VAL A 42 1.19 1.48 -19.63
N ASP A 43 1.96 1.22 -20.68
CA ASP A 43 1.41 0.95 -22.02
C ASP A 43 0.50 -0.29 -22.02
N SER A 44 0.92 -1.34 -21.31
CA SER A 44 0.25 -2.64 -21.34
C SER A 44 -0.96 -2.70 -20.42
N TYR A 45 -0.92 -2.00 -19.28
CA TYR A 45 -1.89 -2.21 -18.23
C TYR A 45 -2.65 -0.94 -17.84
N TYR A 46 -2.07 0.26 -17.89
CA TYR A 46 -2.77 1.48 -17.45
C TYR A 46 -2.41 2.69 -18.32
N PRO A 47 -2.72 2.65 -19.63
CA PRO A 47 -2.27 3.65 -20.60
C PRO A 47 -2.83 5.05 -20.35
N GLU A 48 -3.92 5.16 -19.60
CA GLU A 48 -4.53 6.44 -19.21
C GLU A 48 -3.60 7.28 -18.31
N LEU A 49 -2.61 6.66 -17.66
CA LEU A 49 -1.62 7.37 -16.83
C LEU A 49 -0.51 8.06 -17.64
N LYS A 50 -0.42 7.87 -18.96
CA LYS A 50 0.64 8.47 -19.80
C LYS A 50 0.70 9.99 -19.70
N ALA A 51 -0.43 10.64 -19.41
CA ALA A 51 -0.53 12.08 -19.25
C ALA A 51 -0.08 12.58 -17.85
N LEU A 52 0.19 11.68 -16.91
CA LEU A 52 0.59 12.02 -15.54
C LEU A 52 2.10 11.89 -15.34
N PRO A 53 2.70 12.76 -14.50
CA PRO A 53 4.11 12.64 -14.16
C PRO A 53 4.37 11.39 -13.28
N LEU A 54 5.34 10.58 -13.69
CA LEU A 54 5.89 9.50 -12.88
C LEU A 54 6.99 10.08 -11.97
N TYR A 55 6.79 10.05 -10.66
CA TYR A 55 7.73 10.60 -9.68
C TYR A 55 8.79 9.59 -9.26
N ALA A 56 8.40 8.33 -9.11
CA ALA A 56 9.32 7.26 -8.75
C ALA A 56 8.82 5.92 -9.28
N SER A 57 9.75 4.99 -9.49
CA SER A 57 9.43 3.61 -9.85
C SER A 57 10.57 2.70 -9.43
N GLY A 58 10.28 1.43 -9.22
CA GLY A 58 11.28 0.43 -8.92
C GLY A 58 10.68 -0.96 -8.87
N GLU A 59 11.45 -1.86 -8.27
CA GLU A 59 11.06 -3.24 -8.05
C GLU A 59 11.51 -3.69 -6.66
N PHE A 60 10.79 -4.63 -6.09
CA PHE A 60 11.22 -5.37 -4.91
C PHE A 60 10.84 -6.85 -5.08
N TYR A 61 11.49 -7.69 -4.30
CA TYR A 61 11.44 -9.14 -4.44
C TYR A 61 10.91 -9.79 -3.17
N THR A 62 9.86 -10.59 -3.28
CA THR A 62 9.37 -11.49 -2.23
C THR A 62 9.46 -12.92 -2.77
N GLN A 63 8.43 -13.76 -2.56
CA GLN A 63 8.25 -14.96 -3.40
C GLN A 63 7.98 -14.60 -4.87
N LYS A 64 7.70 -13.32 -5.16
CA LYS A 64 7.36 -12.81 -6.49
C LYS A 64 8.08 -11.50 -6.77
N THR A 65 8.34 -11.24 -8.05
CA THR A 65 8.84 -9.92 -8.47
C THR A 65 7.67 -8.94 -8.52
N THR A 66 7.78 -7.83 -7.78
CA THR A 66 6.77 -6.77 -7.79
C THR A 66 7.39 -5.47 -8.30
N LYS A 67 6.87 -5.00 -9.43
CA LYS A 67 7.18 -3.67 -9.98
C LYS A 67 6.21 -2.65 -9.41
N TRP A 68 6.69 -1.47 -9.07
CA TRP A 68 5.85 -0.40 -8.56
C TRP A 68 6.11 0.91 -9.31
N LEU A 69 5.04 1.67 -9.53
CA LEU A 69 5.06 2.94 -10.24
C LEU A 69 4.28 3.98 -9.43
N ASN A 70 4.94 5.07 -9.04
CA ASN A 70 4.37 6.14 -8.23
C ASN A 70 4.16 7.42 -9.03
N PHE A 71 2.90 7.74 -9.29
CA PHE A 71 2.43 8.95 -9.98
C PHE A 71 2.05 10.07 -9.00
N THR A 72 2.44 9.96 -7.73
CA THR A 72 2.20 10.95 -6.68
C THR A 72 3.51 11.57 -6.21
N ARG A 73 3.42 12.79 -5.65
CA ARG A 73 4.58 13.49 -5.05
C ARG A 73 5.02 12.91 -3.70
N ARG A 74 4.26 11.97 -3.15
CA ARG A 74 4.51 11.35 -1.86
C ARG A 74 5.62 10.31 -1.97
N ASN A 75 6.41 10.16 -0.92
CA ASN A 75 7.46 9.16 -0.88
C ASN A 75 6.86 7.79 -0.53
N PHE A 76 7.16 6.81 -1.37
CA PHE A 76 6.75 5.41 -1.18
C PHE A 76 7.95 4.61 -0.67
N ASP A 77 7.77 3.86 0.42
CA ASP A 77 8.81 3.00 0.99
C ASP A 77 8.68 1.56 0.45
N PRO A 78 9.56 1.13 -0.47
CA PRO A 78 9.51 -0.22 -1.03
C PRO A 78 9.90 -1.32 -0.04
N ALA A 79 10.66 -1.02 1.02
CA ALA A 79 11.02 -2.00 2.04
C ALA A 79 9.81 -2.33 2.92
N ILE A 80 9.02 -1.32 3.29
CA ILE A 80 7.76 -1.53 4.00
C ILE A 80 6.77 -2.30 3.13
N ALA A 81 6.65 -1.94 1.86
CA ALA A 81 5.82 -2.69 0.90
C ALA A 81 6.23 -4.17 0.80
N GLN A 82 7.53 -4.45 0.70
CA GLN A 82 8.06 -5.82 0.68
C GLN A 82 7.65 -6.61 1.93
N MET A 83 7.71 -6.01 3.12
CA MET A 83 7.30 -6.67 4.36
C MET A 83 5.80 -7.01 4.39
N ILE A 84 4.94 -6.15 3.85
CA ILE A 84 3.50 -6.41 3.72
C ILE A 84 3.23 -7.59 2.78
N PHE A 85 3.88 -7.62 1.63
CA PHE A 85 3.77 -8.74 0.70
C PHE A 85 4.26 -10.05 1.30
N ASN A 86 5.41 -10.03 2.00
CA ASN A 86 5.93 -11.21 2.70
C ASN A 86 4.94 -11.73 3.75
N PHE A 87 4.27 -10.84 4.50
CA PHE A 87 3.24 -11.24 5.47
C PHE A 87 2.09 -11.98 4.79
N PHE A 88 1.52 -11.44 3.72
CA PHE A 88 0.40 -12.08 3.02
C PHE A 88 0.79 -13.36 2.28
N GLU A 89 2.01 -13.43 1.76
CA GLU A 89 2.54 -14.65 1.17
C GLU A 89 2.77 -15.73 2.23
N LYS A 90 3.31 -15.38 3.40
CA LYS A 90 3.42 -16.32 4.53
C LYS A 90 2.04 -16.83 4.93
N LEU A 91 1.05 -15.93 5.08
CA LEU A 91 -0.32 -16.29 5.41
C LEU A 91 -0.93 -17.25 4.39
N ALA A 92 -0.77 -16.97 3.09
CA ALA A 92 -1.27 -17.83 2.02
C ALA A 92 -0.66 -19.25 2.05
N ASN A 93 0.59 -19.38 2.50
CA ASN A 93 1.29 -20.66 2.62
C ASN A 93 0.90 -21.47 3.87
N THR A 94 0.15 -20.89 4.82
CA THR A 94 -0.32 -21.63 6.00
C THR A 94 -1.42 -22.64 5.69
N GLN A 95 -2.07 -22.53 4.52
CA GLN A 95 -3.26 -23.32 4.14
C GLN A 95 -4.37 -23.28 5.20
N LYS A 96 -4.44 -22.16 5.94
CA LYS A 96 -5.41 -21.95 7.02
C LYS A 96 -6.83 -21.98 6.46
N VAL A 97 -7.74 -22.57 7.24
CA VAL A 97 -9.18 -22.51 7.00
C VAL A 97 -9.79 -21.54 8.00
N LEU A 98 -10.51 -20.55 7.50
CA LEU A 98 -11.24 -19.58 8.29
C LEU A 98 -12.73 -19.88 8.19
N GLU A 99 -13.41 -19.97 9.32
CA GLU A 99 -14.86 -20.11 9.36
C GLU A 99 -15.51 -18.74 9.43
N TYR A 100 -16.51 -18.48 8.58
CA TYR A 100 -17.21 -17.21 8.53
C TYR A 100 -18.73 -17.43 8.48
N LYS A 101 -19.47 -16.72 9.33
CA LYS A 101 -20.92 -16.86 9.45
C LYS A 101 -21.66 -15.89 8.52
N ILE A 102 -22.48 -16.42 7.62
CA ILE A 102 -23.39 -15.66 6.73
C ILE A 102 -24.81 -16.12 7.03
N GLY A 103 -25.60 -15.24 7.66
CA GLY A 103 -26.91 -15.63 8.20
C GLY A 103 -26.74 -16.75 9.24
N ASP A 104 -27.41 -17.88 9.02
CA ASP A 104 -27.29 -19.07 9.89
C ASP A 104 -26.27 -20.10 9.39
N GLN A 105 -25.60 -19.84 8.26
CA GLN A 105 -24.64 -20.76 7.68
C GLN A 105 -23.21 -20.37 8.04
N THR A 106 -22.41 -21.36 8.45
CA THR A 106 -20.96 -21.22 8.55
C THR A 106 -20.33 -21.66 7.23
N ILE A 107 -19.64 -20.74 6.57
CA ILE A 107 -18.96 -20.97 5.29
C ILE A 107 -17.46 -21.06 5.55
N PRO A 108 -16.78 -22.12 5.08
CA PRO A 108 -15.32 -22.21 5.15
C PRO A 108 -14.66 -21.40 4.03
N PHE A 109 -13.62 -20.66 4.41
CA PHE A 109 -12.71 -19.95 3.51
C PHE A 109 -11.32 -20.55 3.64
N PHE A 110 -10.86 -21.16 2.56
CA PHE A 110 -9.53 -21.76 2.47
C PHE A 110 -8.57 -20.72 1.90
N LEU A 111 -7.49 -20.42 2.63
CA LEU A 111 -6.47 -19.49 2.17
C LEU A 111 -5.42 -20.25 1.35
N ASP A 112 -5.13 -19.75 0.17
CA ASP A 112 -4.21 -20.38 -0.77
C ASP A 112 -3.30 -19.35 -1.45
N GLN A 113 -2.20 -19.80 -2.03
CA GLN A 113 -1.28 -18.93 -2.76
C GLN A 113 -1.81 -18.63 -4.15
N ARG A 114 -1.72 -17.37 -4.57
CA ARG A 114 -1.98 -17.01 -5.96
C ARG A 114 -0.88 -17.52 -6.91
N ALA A 115 -1.27 -18.08 -8.04
CA ALA A 115 -0.38 -18.82 -8.94
C ALA A 115 0.63 -17.97 -9.76
N ARG A 116 0.34 -16.69 -10.04
CA ARG A 116 1.24 -15.88 -10.91
C ARG A 116 2.43 -15.37 -10.11
N ASN A 117 3.61 -15.34 -10.73
CA ASN A 117 4.91 -14.98 -10.11
C ASN A 117 5.32 -13.51 -10.28
N GLN A 118 4.50 -12.70 -10.96
CA GLN A 118 4.80 -11.29 -11.23
C GLN A 118 3.64 -10.40 -10.80
N ARG A 119 3.97 -9.22 -10.29
CA ARG A 119 3.02 -8.18 -9.90
C ARG A 119 3.45 -6.81 -10.42
N VAL A 120 2.47 -5.99 -10.75
CA VAL A 120 2.63 -4.57 -11.07
C VAL A 120 1.71 -3.77 -10.17
N PHE A 121 2.24 -2.73 -9.53
CA PHE A 121 1.50 -1.90 -8.61
C PHE A 121 1.55 -0.43 -9.01
N PHE A 122 0.39 0.19 -9.21
CA PHE A 122 0.25 1.59 -9.54
C PHE A 122 -0.20 2.40 -8.33
N ILE A 123 0.56 3.41 -7.96
CA ILE A 123 0.22 4.39 -6.93
C ILE A 123 -0.16 5.67 -7.66
N VAL A 124 -1.44 6.05 -7.58
CA VAL A 124 -1.98 7.13 -8.43
C VAL A 124 -2.61 8.23 -7.57
N PRO A 125 -2.61 9.49 -8.04
CA PRO A 125 -3.30 10.56 -7.32
C PRO A 125 -4.82 10.39 -7.40
N GLU A 126 -5.54 11.01 -6.47
CA GLU A 126 -7.01 10.99 -6.41
C GLU A 126 -7.68 11.27 -7.76
N ASN A 127 -7.17 12.26 -8.50
CA ASN A 127 -7.71 12.73 -9.78
C ASN A 127 -7.24 11.93 -11.01
N ALA A 128 -6.51 10.82 -10.83
CA ALA A 128 -6.11 10.00 -11.98
C ALA A 128 -7.33 9.44 -12.72
N PRO A 129 -7.31 9.34 -14.07
CA PRO A 129 -8.40 8.72 -14.80
C PRO A 129 -8.61 7.26 -14.35
N PRO A 130 -9.84 6.72 -14.29
CA PRO A 130 -10.03 5.30 -14.00
C PRO A 130 -9.35 4.43 -15.06
N PRO A 131 -8.79 3.26 -14.69
CA PRO A 131 -8.25 2.33 -15.66
C PRO A 131 -9.38 1.72 -16.50
N SER A 132 -9.07 1.32 -17.73
CA SER A 132 -9.99 0.58 -18.61
C SER A 132 -10.23 -0.89 -18.20
N TRP A 133 -9.80 -1.31 -17.01
CA TRP A 133 -9.97 -2.70 -16.56
C TRP A 133 -11.45 -3.00 -16.32
N PRO A 134 -11.93 -4.20 -16.63
CA PRO A 134 -13.30 -4.60 -16.34
C PRO A 134 -13.56 -4.57 -14.81
N ASN A 135 -14.74 -4.08 -14.43
CA ASN A 135 -15.24 -4.02 -13.04
C ASN A 135 -14.48 -3.11 -12.07
N VAL A 136 -13.77 -2.08 -12.56
CA VAL A 136 -13.19 -1.06 -11.67
C VAL A 136 -14.27 -0.08 -11.28
N THR A 137 -14.71 -0.14 -10.02
CA THR A 137 -15.43 0.98 -9.43
C THR A 137 -14.47 2.17 -9.33
N PRO A 138 -14.95 3.41 -9.39
CA PRO A 138 -14.11 4.60 -9.19
C PRO A 138 -13.38 4.65 -7.83
N GLU A 139 -13.61 3.67 -6.96
CA GLU A 139 -13.17 3.64 -5.58
C GLU A 139 -11.70 3.22 -5.43
N ALA A 140 -11.19 3.45 -4.23
CA ALA A 140 -9.80 3.73 -3.89
C ALA A 140 -8.73 2.75 -4.38
N SER A 141 -9.04 1.49 -4.62
CA SER A 141 -8.05 0.49 -4.97
C SER A 141 -8.67 -0.69 -5.69
N THR A 142 -7.90 -1.35 -6.55
CA THR A 142 -8.37 -2.51 -7.31
C THR A 142 -7.21 -3.39 -7.75
N THR A 143 -7.44 -4.70 -7.83
CA THR A 143 -6.50 -5.68 -8.38
C THR A 143 -7.14 -6.40 -9.56
N GLY A 144 -6.61 -6.13 -10.76
CA GLY A 144 -6.95 -6.81 -12.00
C GLY A 144 -6.06 -8.05 -12.25
N ILE A 145 -6.64 -9.02 -12.96
CA ILE A 145 -5.93 -10.20 -13.46
C ILE A 145 -5.91 -10.12 -14.98
N PHE A 146 -4.73 -9.95 -15.57
CA PHE A 146 -4.57 -9.90 -17.03
C PHE A 146 -4.28 -11.31 -17.57
N GLU A 147 -4.94 -11.74 -18.64
CA GLU A 147 -4.68 -13.05 -19.25
C GLU A 147 -3.18 -13.22 -19.55
N ASN A 148 -2.56 -14.31 -19.06
CA ASN A 148 -1.12 -14.59 -19.19
C ASN A 148 -0.13 -13.49 -18.69
N GLY A 149 -0.61 -12.43 -18.03
CA GLY A 149 0.22 -11.34 -17.47
C GLY A 149 0.52 -11.40 -15.96
N PRO A 150 0.98 -10.29 -15.35
CA PRO A 150 1.11 -10.16 -13.90
C PRO A 150 -0.25 -9.97 -13.21
N TYR A 151 -0.27 -10.05 -11.87
CA TYR A 151 -1.32 -9.37 -11.11
C TYR A 151 -1.07 -7.86 -11.18
N VAL A 152 -2.10 -7.09 -11.49
CA VAL A 152 -1.96 -5.64 -11.62
C VAL A 152 -2.86 -4.99 -10.59
N SER A 153 -2.26 -4.24 -9.69
CA SER A 153 -2.98 -3.56 -8.62
C SER A 153 -2.82 -2.05 -8.77
N MET A 154 -3.83 -1.32 -8.33
CA MET A 154 -3.79 0.13 -8.22
C MET A 154 -4.29 0.55 -6.85
N THR A 155 -3.64 1.55 -6.26
CA THR A 155 -4.16 2.27 -5.09
C THR A 155 -4.09 3.77 -5.33
N ARG A 156 -5.23 4.44 -5.13
CA ARG A 156 -5.39 5.88 -5.17
C ARG A 156 -5.00 6.49 -3.83
N VAL A 157 -4.20 7.54 -3.90
CA VAL A 157 -3.95 8.44 -2.76
C VAL A 157 -5.06 9.47 -2.73
N HIS A 158 -6.09 9.23 -1.92
CA HIS A 158 -7.20 10.18 -1.69
C HIS A 158 -6.73 11.33 -0.82
N ASN A 159 -7.05 12.57 -1.20
CA ASN A 159 -6.86 13.72 -0.30
C ASN A 159 -7.98 13.79 0.76
N LEU A 160 -9.12 13.15 0.49
CA LEU A 160 -10.24 13.05 1.42
C LEU A 160 -10.09 11.85 2.35
N VAL A 161 -10.02 12.15 3.64
CA VAL A 161 -10.13 11.20 4.71
C VAL A 161 -11.60 10.77 4.79
N ASN A 162 -11.92 9.55 4.36
CA ASN A 162 -13.23 8.98 4.62
C ASN A 162 -13.38 8.77 6.13
N THR A 163 -14.08 9.70 6.77
CA THR A 163 -14.49 9.62 8.18
C THR A 163 -15.54 8.54 8.31
N LEU A 164 -15.12 7.27 8.37
CA LEU A 164 -15.92 6.22 9.00
C LEU A 164 -15.72 6.37 10.52
N PRO A 165 -16.71 6.86 11.28
CA PRO A 165 -16.65 6.79 12.73
C PRO A 165 -16.73 5.30 13.13
N PRO A 166 -16.03 4.82 14.17
CA PRO A 166 -15.29 5.60 15.18
C PRO A 166 -13.77 5.36 15.21
N SER A 167 -13.16 4.63 14.27
CA SER A 167 -11.70 4.41 14.37
C SER A 167 -10.92 5.65 13.96
N ARG A 168 -10.12 6.16 14.90
CA ARG A 168 -8.97 7.04 14.64
C ARG A 168 -7.94 6.45 13.66
N ALA A 169 -8.17 5.25 13.12
CA ALA A 169 -7.19 4.46 12.40
C ALA A 169 -7.02 4.75 10.92
N PHE A 170 -7.95 5.48 10.32
CA PHE A 170 -7.90 5.80 8.90
C PHE A 170 -8.16 7.29 8.67
N THR A 171 -7.71 8.14 9.62
CA THR A 171 -8.00 9.57 9.63
C THR A 171 -6.96 10.41 8.88
N THR A 172 -5.92 9.79 8.34
CA THR A 172 -4.87 10.45 7.57
C THR A 172 -4.72 9.80 6.21
N ILE A 173 -4.20 10.55 5.24
CA ILE A 173 -3.94 10.06 3.87
C ILE A 173 -3.04 8.82 3.93
N GLU A 174 -2.01 8.86 4.77
CA GLU A 174 -1.02 7.81 4.96
C GLU A 174 -1.67 6.54 5.51
N THR A 175 -2.51 6.65 6.54
CA THR A 175 -3.23 5.49 7.10
C THR A 175 -4.29 4.92 6.15
N ALA A 176 -5.03 5.77 5.43
CA ALA A 176 -6.01 5.32 4.46
C ALA A 176 -5.33 4.61 3.28
N PHE A 177 -4.24 5.18 2.77
CA PHE A 177 -3.42 4.55 1.73
C PHE A 177 -2.84 3.22 2.21
N ASN A 178 -2.30 3.17 3.43
CA ASN A 178 -1.72 1.95 4.00
C ASN A 178 -2.75 0.81 4.07
N LYS A 179 -4.01 1.13 4.43
CA LYS A 179 -5.12 0.19 4.41
C LYS A 179 -5.37 -0.34 3.00
N SER A 180 -5.61 0.56 2.04
CA SER A 180 -5.89 0.17 0.66
C SER A 180 -4.75 -0.63 0.05
N PHE A 181 -3.51 -0.18 0.23
CA PHE A 181 -2.32 -0.90 -0.24
C PHE A 181 -2.23 -2.31 0.39
N SER A 182 -2.46 -2.42 1.70
CA SER A 182 -2.43 -3.72 2.39
C SER A 182 -3.54 -4.65 1.89
N THR A 183 -4.75 -4.11 1.65
CA THR A 183 -5.85 -4.86 1.02
C THR A 183 -5.45 -5.38 -0.35
N GLU A 184 -4.90 -4.55 -1.24
CA GLU A 184 -4.46 -4.99 -2.58
C GLU A 184 -3.27 -5.96 -2.54
N SER A 185 -2.37 -5.78 -1.58
CA SER A 185 -1.26 -6.72 -1.34
C SER A 185 -1.78 -8.09 -0.93
N CYS A 186 -2.84 -8.15 -0.12
CA CYS A 186 -3.57 -9.38 0.16
C CYS A 186 -4.21 -9.94 -1.11
N GLN A 187 -4.96 -9.14 -1.86
CA GLN A 187 -5.67 -9.60 -3.07
C GLN A 187 -4.72 -10.13 -4.16
N SER A 188 -3.51 -9.60 -4.26
CA SER A 188 -2.50 -10.02 -5.23
C SER A 188 -1.58 -11.16 -4.74
N SER A 189 -1.68 -11.56 -3.47
CA SER A 189 -0.87 -12.61 -2.85
C SER A 189 -1.66 -13.85 -2.49
N LEU A 190 -2.87 -13.64 -1.96
CA LEU A 190 -3.73 -14.65 -1.39
C LEU A 190 -4.95 -14.90 -2.29
N LEU A 191 -5.26 -16.16 -2.49
CA LEU A 191 -6.50 -16.63 -3.10
C LEU A 191 -7.39 -17.21 -2.01
N VAL A 192 -8.63 -16.74 -1.92
CA VAL A 192 -9.63 -17.40 -1.08
C VAL A 192 -10.41 -18.40 -1.94
N ARG A 193 -10.39 -19.68 -1.53
CA ARG A 193 -11.28 -20.72 -2.08
C ARG A 193 -12.42 -20.99 -1.11
N SER A 194 -13.58 -21.36 -1.64
CA SER A 194 -14.75 -21.72 -0.84
C SER A 194 -15.64 -22.71 -1.58
N VAL A 195 -16.81 -23.01 -1.03
CA VAL A 195 -17.79 -23.98 -1.54
C VAL A 195 -18.40 -23.58 -2.88
N SER A 196 -18.35 -22.30 -3.25
CA SER A 196 -18.80 -21.77 -4.54
C SER A 196 -17.96 -20.57 -4.96
N THR A 197 -18.01 -20.20 -6.25
CA THR A 197 -17.33 -19.02 -6.78
C THR A 197 -17.82 -17.73 -6.12
N ASP A 198 -19.13 -17.61 -5.87
CA ASP A 198 -19.69 -16.43 -5.20
C ASP A 198 -19.21 -16.31 -3.75
N ALA A 199 -19.18 -17.43 -3.03
CA ALA A 199 -18.64 -17.48 -1.68
C ALA A 199 -17.12 -17.19 -1.66
N ALA A 200 -16.37 -17.66 -2.65
CA ALA A 200 -14.95 -17.38 -2.80
C ALA A 200 -14.69 -15.89 -3.07
N ASN A 201 -15.48 -15.26 -3.95
CA ASN A 201 -15.39 -13.83 -4.24
C ASN A 201 -15.73 -12.97 -3.01
N LEU A 202 -16.81 -13.33 -2.30
CA LEU A 202 -17.18 -12.66 -1.05
C LEU A 202 -16.10 -12.84 0.02
N GLY A 203 -15.57 -14.06 0.17
CA GLY A 203 -14.49 -14.38 1.08
C GLY A 203 -13.21 -13.61 0.77
N GLN A 204 -12.86 -13.45 -0.51
CA GLN A 204 -11.71 -12.66 -0.95
C GLN A 204 -11.83 -11.20 -0.46
N GLU A 205 -13.01 -10.59 -0.64
CA GLU A 205 -13.28 -9.23 -0.17
C GLU A 205 -13.25 -9.12 1.36
N ILE A 206 -13.96 -10.01 2.07
CA ILE A 206 -14.00 -10.01 3.54
C ILE A 206 -12.61 -10.17 4.11
N ILE A 207 -11.89 -11.22 3.72
CA ILE A 207 -10.59 -11.54 4.30
C ILE A 207 -9.57 -10.45 3.99
N CYS A 208 -9.46 -9.99 2.74
CA CYS A 208 -8.45 -8.99 2.40
C CYS A 208 -8.75 -7.60 2.97
N ASN A 209 -10.02 -7.17 3.05
CA ASN A 209 -10.35 -5.92 3.75
C ASN A 209 -10.11 -6.04 5.26
N SER A 210 -10.38 -7.20 5.86
CA SER A 210 -10.18 -7.44 7.29
C SER A 210 -8.70 -7.42 7.67
N TYR A 211 -7.87 -8.18 6.95
CA TYR A 211 -6.43 -8.17 7.19
C TYR A 211 -5.79 -6.84 6.79
N GLY A 212 -6.22 -6.20 5.69
CA GLY A 212 -5.69 -4.88 5.29
C GLY A 212 -5.95 -3.80 6.34
N ALA A 213 -7.15 -3.82 6.95
CA ALA A 213 -7.48 -2.96 8.08
C ALA A 213 -6.67 -3.31 9.35
N ALA A 214 -6.61 -4.59 9.72
CA ALA A 214 -5.83 -5.05 10.87
C ALA A 214 -4.35 -4.68 10.74
N PHE A 215 -3.78 -4.82 9.53
CA PHE A 215 -2.39 -4.48 9.25
C PHE A 215 -2.12 -3.01 9.58
N THR A 216 -2.98 -2.11 9.10
CA THR A 216 -2.84 -0.67 9.32
C THR A 216 -3.08 -0.28 10.77
N ILE A 217 -4.10 -0.84 11.42
CA ILE A 217 -4.37 -0.63 12.86
C ILE A 217 -3.17 -1.05 13.70
N ARG A 218 -2.50 -2.16 13.34
CA ARG A 218 -1.28 -2.63 13.98
C ARG A 218 -0.12 -1.65 13.84
N GLN A 219 0.02 -0.97 12.68
CA GLN A 219 1.09 0.02 12.46
C GLN A 219 0.98 1.23 13.39
N MET A 220 -0.25 1.57 13.77
CA MET A 220 -0.51 2.62 14.75
C MET A 220 -0.39 2.16 16.21
N ARG A 221 0.05 0.91 16.43
CA ARG A 221 0.22 0.31 17.75
C ARG A 221 -1.06 0.26 18.60
N ILE A 222 -2.21 0.13 17.96
CA ILE A 222 -3.47 -0.09 18.66
C ILE A 222 -3.45 -1.49 19.32
N PRO A 223 -3.81 -1.62 20.61
CA PRO A 223 -3.93 -2.93 21.28
C PRO A 223 -4.99 -3.84 20.65
N TYR A 224 -4.83 -5.16 20.82
CA TYR A 224 -5.77 -6.14 20.26
C TYR A 224 -7.22 -5.91 20.70
N GLN A 225 -7.45 -5.56 21.98
CA GLN A 225 -8.80 -5.34 22.50
C GLN A 225 -9.53 -4.22 21.74
N ASP A 226 -8.85 -3.10 21.54
CA ASP A 226 -9.40 -1.95 20.81
C ASP A 226 -9.62 -2.28 19.32
N TYR A 227 -8.72 -3.04 18.71
CA TYR A 227 -8.91 -3.58 17.35
C TYR A 227 -10.16 -4.46 17.27
N GLN A 228 -10.31 -5.39 18.23
CA GLN A 228 -11.40 -6.36 18.25
C GLN A 228 -12.76 -5.65 18.38
N ASP A 229 -12.86 -4.69 19.30
CA ASP A 229 -14.10 -3.94 19.53
C ASP A 229 -14.46 -3.06 18.33
N TRP A 230 -13.46 -2.47 17.68
CA TRP A 230 -13.67 -1.78 16.41
C TRP A 230 -14.15 -2.74 15.31
N ALA A 231 -13.46 -3.86 15.09
CA ALA A 231 -13.74 -4.77 13.98
C ALA A 231 -15.15 -5.38 14.06
N LYS A 232 -15.65 -5.68 15.27
CA LYS A 232 -17.03 -6.14 15.51
C LYS A 232 -18.09 -5.11 15.08
N GLY A 233 -17.76 -3.82 15.14
CA GLY A 233 -18.65 -2.72 14.78
C GLY A 233 -18.66 -2.36 13.29
N VAL A 234 -17.76 -2.92 12.49
CA VAL A 234 -17.59 -2.55 11.09
C VAL A 234 -18.14 -3.62 10.15
N LYS A 235 -18.79 -3.13 9.09
CA LYS A 235 -19.29 -3.94 7.99
C LYS A 235 -18.69 -3.44 6.67
N ILE A 236 -18.45 -4.36 5.76
CA ILE A 236 -18.04 -4.08 4.39
C ILE A 236 -19.21 -4.29 3.44
N SER A 237 -19.32 -3.43 2.44
CA SER A 237 -20.28 -3.58 1.35
C SER A 237 -19.56 -3.35 0.03
N LYS A 238 -19.93 -4.12 -1.00
CA LYS A 238 -19.37 -3.97 -2.34
C LYS A 238 -19.78 -2.65 -3.01
N ASN A 239 -20.95 -2.13 -2.66
CA ASN A 239 -21.46 -0.83 -3.08
C ASN A 239 -22.61 -0.40 -2.13
N PRO A 240 -23.08 0.86 -2.16
CA PRO A 240 -24.13 1.34 -1.26
C PRO A 240 -25.44 0.53 -1.29
N SER A 241 -25.71 -0.17 -2.40
CA SER A 241 -26.93 -0.96 -2.61
C SER A 241 -26.76 -2.45 -2.29
N SER A 242 -25.55 -2.90 -1.95
CA SER A 242 -25.25 -4.31 -1.65
C SER A 242 -25.44 -4.63 -0.16
N PRO A 243 -25.75 -5.90 0.18
CA PRO A 243 -25.72 -6.34 1.57
C PRO A 243 -24.36 -6.06 2.20
N SER A 244 -24.38 -5.53 3.42
CA SER A 244 -23.16 -5.29 4.20
C SER A 244 -22.85 -6.50 5.09
N TYR A 245 -21.62 -6.99 5.03
CA TYR A 245 -21.13 -8.14 5.79
C TYR A 245 -20.17 -7.68 6.88
N PRO A 246 -20.22 -8.23 8.11
CA PRO A 246 -19.22 -7.96 9.13
C PRO A 246 -17.78 -8.18 8.63
N LEU A 247 -16.82 -7.49 9.24
CA LEU A 247 -15.41 -7.87 9.05
C LEU A 247 -15.14 -9.24 9.69
N TYR A 248 -14.16 -9.95 9.14
CA TYR A 248 -13.54 -11.07 9.83
C TYR A 248 -12.65 -10.52 10.95
N VAL A 249 -12.99 -10.84 12.20
CA VAL A 249 -12.20 -10.42 13.36
C VAL A 249 -11.05 -11.40 13.53
N LEU A 250 -9.81 -10.94 13.38
CA LEU A 250 -8.61 -11.76 13.56
C LEU A 250 -8.52 -12.24 15.02
N SER A 251 -7.92 -13.42 15.22
CA SER A 251 -7.54 -13.86 16.57
C SER A 251 -6.40 -12.99 17.11
N ILE A 252 -6.17 -13.06 18.43
CA ILE A 252 -5.07 -12.30 19.04
C ILE A 252 -3.71 -12.77 18.51
N GLU A 253 -3.57 -14.05 18.22
CA GLU A 253 -2.38 -14.65 17.62
C GLU A 253 -2.15 -14.06 16.22
N ASP A 254 -3.15 -14.11 15.34
CA ASP A 254 -3.05 -13.58 13.97
C ASP A 254 -2.75 -12.07 13.97
N TYR A 255 -3.40 -11.30 14.85
CA TYR A 255 -3.16 -9.86 14.97
C TYR A 255 -1.73 -9.55 15.43
N ASN A 256 -1.19 -10.35 16.34
CA ASN A 256 0.16 -10.17 16.85
C ASN A 256 1.24 -10.66 15.88
N GLU A 257 0.92 -11.54 14.94
CA GLU A 257 1.81 -11.95 13.84
C GLU A 257 2.03 -10.83 12.81
N ILE A 258 1.16 -9.83 12.75
CA ILE A 258 1.34 -8.67 11.88
C ILE A 258 2.58 -7.87 12.34
N PRO A 259 3.61 -7.71 11.47
CA PRO A 259 4.82 -6.98 11.83
C PRO A 259 4.53 -5.49 12.01
N ILE A 260 5.22 -4.83 12.95
CA ILE A 260 5.24 -3.37 13.06
C ILE A 260 6.32 -2.85 12.11
N THR A 261 5.92 -2.27 10.99
CA THR A 261 6.76 -1.80 9.90
C THR A 261 6.76 -0.28 9.73
N GLY A 262 5.75 0.41 10.27
CA GLY A 262 5.46 1.81 9.92
C GLY A 262 4.49 1.93 8.75
N LEU A 263 4.17 3.16 8.34
CA LEU A 263 3.30 3.46 7.20
C LEU A 263 4.13 3.50 5.90
N ILE A 264 3.56 3.03 4.79
CA ILE A 264 4.28 2.88 3.51
C ILE A 264 4.49 4.22 2.78
N LEU A 265 3.65 5.22 3.08
CA LEU A 265 3.59 6.50 2.36
C LEU A 265 3.90 7.65 3.33
N HIS A 266 4.73 8.60 2.89
CA HIS A 266 5.14 9.80 3.63
C HIS A 266 5.05 11.06 2.76
#